data_AF-A0A8J5CG63-F1
#
_entry.id   AF-A0A8J5CG63-F1
#
_cell.length_a   1.000
_cell.length_b   1.000
_cell.length_c   1.000
_cell.angle_alpha   90.00
_cell.angle_beta   90.00
_cell.angle_gamma   90.00
#
_symmetry.space_group_name_H-M   'P 1'
#
loop_
_entity.id
_entity.type
_entity.pdbx_description
1 polymer ?
#
loop_
_entity_poly.entity_id
_entity_poly.type
_entity_poly.pdbx_seq_one_letter_code
_entity_poly.pdbx_strand_id
1 'polypeptide(L)'
;MFKYDTVHGQWKHHEIKVKDSKTLLFGENKVTVFGIRNPEEIPWVETGAEFVVESTGVFTDKDKAAAHLKIRDPNLLTITCGFTGLEVRVDKSDFVKQFEAQVHMLVLAYEDKDENPYFSEYQGGAKNVIISAPSKDAPMFVVGVNEHAYTSDINIVSNASCTTNCLAPLAKVIHDRFGIAEGRAIRET
;
A
#
# COMPACT_ATOMS: atom_id res chain seq x y z
N MET A 1 14.78 -7.88 -12.53
CA MET A 1 15.14 -6.51 -12.10
C MET A 1 16.11 -6.54 -10.91
N PHE A 2 15.75 -7.07 -9.74
CA PHE A 2 16.57 -7.00 -8.51
C PHE A 2 18.04 -7.43 -8.58
N LYS A 3 18.46 -8.29 -9.52
CA LYS A 3 19.86 -8.73 -9.66
C LYS A 3 20.76 -7.71 -10.36
N TYR A 4 20.21 -6.96 -11.31
CA TYR A 4 20.96 -6.15 -12.25
C TYR A 4 20.29 -4.78 -12.37
N ASP A 5 20.97 -3.75 -11.89
CA ASP A 5 20.57 -2.35 -12.00
C ASP A 5 21.62 -1.58 -12.82
N THR A 6 21.17 -0.75 -13.76
CA THR A 6 22.07 -0.01 -14.65
C THR A 6 22.86 1.07 -13.93
N VAL A 7 22.28 1.69 -12.89
CA VAL A 7 22.88 2.80 -12.15
C VAL A 7 23.63 2.29 -10.92
N HIS A 8 23.03 1.36 -10.17
CA HIS A 8 23.57 0.86 -8.91
C HIS A 8 24.39 -0.43 -9.08
N GLY A 9 24.43 -0.99 -10.30
CA GLY A 9 25.20 -2.19 -10.64
C GLY A 9 24.53 -3.50 -10.20
N GLN A 10 25.33 -4.54 -10.06
CA GLN A 10 24.85 -5.87 -9.69
C GLN A 10 24.65 -5.97 -8.17
N TRP A 11 23.61 -6.69 -7.74
CA TRP A 11 23.40 -7.01 -6.33
C TRP A 11 24.51 -7.93 -5.80
N LYS A 12 25.23 -7.50 -4.76
CA LYS A 12 26.44 -8.19 -4.26
C LYS A 12 26.28 -8.91 -2.91
N HIS A 13 25.10 -8.85 -2.31
CA HIS A 13 24.87 -9.44 -0.99
C HIS A 13 24.49 -10.91 -1.16
N HIS A 14 23.23 -11.25 -0.93
CA HIS A 14 22.75 -12.62 -1.01
C HIS A 14 22.37 -13.01 -2.43
N GLU A 15 22.49 -14.29 -2.74
CA GLU A 15 21.96 -14.84 -3.99
C GLU A 15 20.43 -14.69 -4.02
N ILE A 16 19.91 -14.15 -5.13
CA ILE A 16 18.47 -14.01 -5.35
C ILE A 16 17.96 -15.22 -6.14
N LYS A 17 17.01 -15.97 -5.59
CA LYS A 17 16.38 -17.14 -6.26
C LYS A 17 14.87 -16.95 -6.35
N VAL A 18 14.29 -17.45 -7.43
CA VAL A 18 12.84 -17.63 -7.54
C VAL A 18 12.54 -19.00 -6.97
N LYS A 19 11.72 -19.06 -5.92
CA LYS A 19 11.29 -20.34 -5.35
C LYS A 19 10.06 -20.88 -6.08
N ASP A 20 9.06 -20.01 -6.26
CA ASP A 20 7.78 -20.32 -6.89
C ASP A 20 7.14 -19.03 -7.43
N SER A 21 5.91 -19.12 -7.96
CA SER A 21 5.21 -17.98 -8.60
C SER A 21 4.91 -16.81 -7.67
N LYS A 22 4.91 -17.03 -6.35
CA LYS A 22 4.58 -16.01 -5.35
C LYS A 22 5.74 -15.73 -4.38
N THR A 23 6.90 -16.37 -4.53
CA THR A 23 7.99 -16.29 -3.53
C THR A 23 9.36 -16.07 -4.17
N LEU A 24 10.02 -15.00 -3.74
CA LEU A 24 11.44 -14.73 -3.97
C LEU A 24 12.26 -15.05 -2.72
N LEU A 25 13.48 -15.52 -2.92
CA LEU A 25 14.46 -15.78 -1.86
C LEU A 25 15.62 -14.81 -2.01
N PHE A 26 15.94 -14.10 -0.92
CA PHE A 26 17.14 -13.30 -0.77
C PHE A 26 18.04 -14.01 0.25
N GLY A 27 18.86 -14.96 -0.23
CA GLY A 27 19.53 -15.92 0.65
C GLY A 27 18.51 -16.83 1.32
N GLU A 28 18.43 -16.78 2.64
CA GLU A 28 17.45 -17.54 3.43
C GLU A 28 16.12 -16.78 3.64
N ASN A 29 16.11 -15.47 3.38
CA ASN A 29 14.95 -14.62 3.59
C ASN A 29 13.92 -14.81 2.48
N LYS A 30 12.67 -15.09 2.86
CA LYS A 30 11.53 -15.25 1.93
C LYS A 30 10.80 -13.93 1.77
N VAL A 31 10.52 -13.55 0.53
CA VAL A 31 9.75 -12.36 0.17
C VAL A 31 8.59 -12.79 -0.71
N THR A 32 7.36 -12.52 -0.25
CA THR A 32 6.14 -12.80 -0.98
C THR A 32 5.89 -11.73 -2.04
N VAL A 33 5.45 -12.14 -3.23
CA VAL A 33 5.17 -11.27 -4.37
C VAL A 33 3.70 -11.40 -4.78
N PHE A 34 3.06 -10.26 -4.96
CA PHE A 34 1.68 -10.18 -5.43
C PHE A 34 1.63 -9.45 -6.78
N GLY A 35 0.78 -9.94 -7.69
CA GLY A 35 0.49 -9.33 -8.99
C GLY A 35 -0.86 -8.62 -9.00
N ILE A 36 -1.19 -7.89 -7.94
CA ILE A 36 -2.51 -7.32 -7.70
C ILE A 36 -2.47 -5.81 -7.95
N ARG A 37 -3.40 -5.30 -8.75
CA ARG A 37 -3.46 -3.87 -9.12
C ARG A 37 -4.13 -3.01 -8.06
N ASN A 38 -5.18 -3.53 -7.42
CA ASN A 38 -5.96 -2.81 -6.42
C ASN A 38 -5.33 -3.00 -5.02
N PRO A 39 -4.91 -1.92 -4.35
CA PRO A 39 -4.33 -2.01 -3.01
C PRO A 39 -5.20 -2.71 -1.96
N GLU A 40 -6.53 -2.61 -2.09
CA GLU A 40 -7.50 -3.20 -1.15
C GLU A 40 -7.54 -4.74 -1.24
N GLU A 41 -7.07 -5.31 -2.35
CA GLU A 41 -7.08 -6.75 -2.60
C GLU A 41 -5.77 -7.41 -2.16
N ILE A 42 -4.75 -6.64 -1.77
CA ILE A 42 -3.45 -7.20 -1.38
C ILE A 42 -3.52 -7.74 0.05
N PRO A 43 -3.17 -9.02 0.29
CA PRO A 43 -3.32 -9.62 1.61
C PRO A 43 -2.12 -9.30 2.52
N TRP A 44 -1.98 -8.03 2.91
CA TRP A 44 -0.86 -7.53 3.72
C TRP A 44 -0.68 -8.26 5.06
N VAL A 45 -1.75 -8.80 5.62
CA VAL A 45 -1.72 -9.52 6.89
C VAL A 45 -1.07 -10.88 6.76
N GLU A 46 -1.25 -11.57 5.63
CA GLU A 46 -0.62 -12.87 5.39
C GLU A 46 0.92 -12.76 5.38
N THR A 47 1.44 -11.57 5.03
CA THR A 47 2.88 -11.30 5.08
C THR A 47 3.34 -10.73 6.42
N GLY A 48 2.43 -10.35 7.31
CA GLY A 48 2.74 -9.63 8.54
C GLY A 48 3.25 -8.20 8.31
N ALA A 49 2.91 -7.59 7.18
CA ALA A 49 3.38 -6.24 6.85
C ALA A 49 2.71 -5.18 7.74
N GLU A 50 3.49 -4.57 8.62
CA GLU A 50 3.02 -3.45 9.45
C GLU A 50 3.11 -2.11 8.72
N PHE A 51 4.13 -1.95 7.87
CA PHE A 51 4.37 -0.76 7.07
C PHE A 51 4.32 -1.11 5.58
N VAL A 52 3.64 -0.27 4.81
CA VAL A 52 3.65 -0.31 3.34
C VAL A 52 4.34 0.93 2.81
N VAL A 53 5.25 0.75 1.86
CA VAL A 53 5.85 1.85 1.11
C VAL A 53 5.12 1.96 -0.23
N GLU A 54 4.36 3.03 -0.40
CA GLU A 54 3.60 3.33 -1.61
C GLU A 54 4.51 4.05 -2.62
N SER A 55 5.09 3.25 -3.52
CA SER A 55 6.06 3.67 -4.53
C SER A 55 5.56 3.53 -5.97
N THR A 56 4.26 3.31 -6.18
CA THR A 56 3.68 3.20 -7.52
C THR A 56 3.56 4.56 -8.20
N GLY A 57 3.44 5.64 -7.41
CA GLY A 57 3.18 7.00 -7.89
C GLY A 57 1.72 7.27 -8.24
N VAL A 58 0.81 6.31 -8.04
CA VAL A 58 -0.63 6.44 -8.35
C VAL A 58 -1.45 6.82 -7.11
N PHE A 59 -1.09 6.28 -5.94
CA PHE A 59 -1.83 6.44 -4.69
C PHE A 59 -1.14 7.46 -3.76
N THR A 60 -0.83 8.65 -4.27
CA THR A 60 -0.06 9.68 -3.54
C THR A 60 -0.91 10.57 -2.62
N ASP A 61 -2.23 10.44 -2.67
CA ASP A 61 -3.17 11.16 -1.82
C ASP A 61 -3.55 10.28 -0.62
N LYS A 62 -3.81 10.88 0.54
CA LYS A 62 -4.12 10.17 1.80
C LYS A 62 -5.29 9.20 1.64
N ASP A 63 -6.37 9.64 1.00
CA ASP A 63 -7.57 8.80 0.79
C ASP A 63 -7.30 7.60 -0.12
N LYS A 64 -6.44 7.78 -1.12
CA LYS A 64 -6.03 6.70 -2.03
C LYS A 64 -5.08 5.73 -1.34
N ALA A 65 -4.11 6.24 -0.60
CA ALA A 65 -3.18 5.43 0.19
C ALA A 65 -3.90 4.65 1.31
N ALA A 66 -5.01 5.18 1.83
CA ALA A 66 -5.83 4.49 2.83
C ALA A 66 -6.41 3.16 2.33
N ALA A 67 -6.44 2.92 1.01
CA ALA A 67 -6.80 1.63 0.44
C ALA A 67 -5.93 0.47 0.98
N HIS A 68 -4.67 0.71 1.33
CA HIS A 68 -3.79 -0.30 1.95
C HIS A 68 -4.15 -0.62 3.40
N LEU A 69 -4.83 0.30 4.09
CA LEU A 69 -5.25 0.15 5.49
C LEU A 69 -6.60 -0.56 5.61
N LYS A 70 -7.38 -0.61 4.52
CA LYS A 70 -8.73 -1.13 4.56
C LYS A 70 -8.71 -2.61 4.93
N ILE A 71 -9.44 -2.89 6.00
CA ILE A 71 -9.71 -4.24 6.46
C ILE A 71 -10.88 -4.76 5.65
N ARG A 72 -10.71 -5.87 4.94
CA ARG A 72 -11.85 -6.59 4.38
C ARG A 72 -12.45 -7.42 5.52
N ASP A 73 -13.66 -7.07 5.95
CA ASP A 73 -14.38 -7.84 6.98
C ASP A 73 -14.60 -9.27 6.46
N PRO A 74 -14.04 -10.29 7.14
CA PRO A 74 -14.19 -11.68 6.71
C PRO A 74 -15.65 -12.14 6.79
N ASN A 75 -16.52 -11.42 7.50
CA ASN A 75 -17.95 -11.69 7.62
C ASN A 75 -18.80 -11.01 6.54
N LEU A 76 -18.26 -10.11 5.71
CA LEU A 76 -19.02 -9.46 4.63
C LEU A 76 -18.82 -10.18 3.30
N LEU A 77 -19.91 -10.59 2.66
CA LEU A 77 -19.99 -11.05 1.28
C LEU A 77 -20.22 -9.83 0.37
N THR A 78 -19.36 -9.64 -0.64
CA THR A 78 -19.61 -8.64 -1.69
C THR A 78 -20.40 -9.28 -2.81
N ILE A 79 -21.58 -8.74 -3.11
CA ILE A 79 -22.42 -9.15 -4.24
C ILE A 79 -22.34 -8.03 -5.29
N THR A 80 -21.90 -8.38 -6.49
CA THR A 80 -21.77 -7.44 -7.60
C THR A 80 -22.83 -7.72 -8.67
N CYS A 81 -23.56 -6.68 -9.08
CA CYS A 81 -24.48 -6.76 -10.21
C CYS A 81 -23.74 -6.36 -11.49
N GLY A 82 -23.30 -7.36 -12.27
CA GLY A 82 -22.47 -7.16 -13.46
C GLY A 82 -23.09 -6.28 -14.56
N PHE A 83 -24.40 -6.03 -14.54
CA PHE A 83 -25.09 -5.16 -15.52
C PHE A 83 -25.12 -3.69 -15.12
N THR A 84 -25.04 -3.37 -13.83
CA THR A 84 -25.19 -1.99 -13.30
C THR A 84 -23.93 -1.47 -12.63
N GLY A 85 -22.95 -2.34 -12.34
CA GLY A 85 -21.78 -1.99 -11.53
C GLY A 85 -22.12 -1.74 -10.05
N LEU A 86 -23.33 -2.11 -9.61
CA LEU A 86 -23.74 -1.96 -8.22
C LEU A 86 -23.03 -3.02 -7.36
N GLU A 87 -22.27 -2.55 -6.37
CA GLU A 87 -21.67 -3.40 -5.34
C GLU A 87 -22.44 -3.25 -4.03
N VAL A 88 -22.93 -4.36 -3.49
CA VAL A 88 -23.61 -4.41 -2.18
C VAL A 88 -22.83 -5.34 -1.27
N ARG A 89 -22.56 -4.89 -0.05
CA ARG A 89 -21.92 -5.70 1.00
C ARG A 89 -22.99 -6.19 1.96
N VAL A 90 -23.06 -7.50 2.16
CA VAL A 90 -24.02 -8.16 3.06
C VAL A 90 -23.29 -9.06 4.03
N ASP A 91 -23.77 -9.13 5.27
CA ASP A 91 -23.23 -10.06 6.25
C ASP A 91 -23.48 -11.51 5.78
N LYS A 92 -22.43 -12.35 5.84
CA LYS A 92 -22.48 -13.75 5.42
C LYS A 92 -23.51 -14.54 6.22
N SER A 93 -23.66 -14.24 7.51
CA SER A 93 -24.64 -14.94 8.36
C SER A 93 -26.07 -14.57 7.99
N ASP A 94 -26.31 -13.32 7.58
CA ASP A 94 -27.63 -12.88 7.10
C ASP A 94 -27.91 -13.39 5.67
N PHE A 95 -26.89 -13.42 4.82
CA PHE A 95 -26.98 -13.97 3.47
C PHE A 95 -27.34 -15.46 3.48
N VAL A 96 -26.64 -16.28 4.28
CA VAL A 96 -26.92 -17.72 4.39
C VAL A 96 -28.34 -17.96 4.93
N LYS A 97 -28.77 -17.23 5.96
CA LYS A 97 -30.14 -17.34 6.51
C LYS A 97 -31.23 -16.95 5.50
N GLN A 98 -30.99 -15.92 4.67
CA GLN A 98 -31.94 -15.50 3.64
C GLN A 98 -31.95 -16.43 2.42
N PHE A 99 -30.80 -17.00 2.06
CA PHE A 99 -30.66 -17.92 0.93
C PHE A 99 -31.30 -19.29 1.23
N GLU A 100 -31.16 -19.79 2.46
CA GLU A 100 -31.88 -20.99 2.92
C GLU A 100 -33.42 -20.79 2.95
N ALA A 101 -33.89 -19.55 3.06
CA ALA A 101 -35.32 -19.21 3.08
C ALA A 101 -35.94 -18.97 1.69
N GLN A 102 -35.14 -18.77 0.63
CA GLN A 102 -35.63 -18.41 -0.72
C GLN A 102 -34.92 -19.18 -1.84
N VAL A 103 -35.28 -20.46 -1.99
CA VAL A 103 -34.94 -21.24 -3.20
C VAL A 103 -36.01 -21.01 -4.28
N HIS A 104 -35.84 -19.95 -5.09
CA HIS A 104 -36.22 -19.83 -6.53
C HIS A 104 -36.06 -18.38 -7.02
N MET A 105 -34.83 -17.87 -7.05
CA MET A 105 -34.50 -16.76 -7.95
C MET A 105 -33.07 -16.94 -8.43
N LEU A 106 -32.93 -17.13 -9.74
CA LEU A 106 -31.67 -17.37 -10.42
C LEU A 106 -30.84 -16.08 -10.40
N VAL A 107 -30.15 -15.82 -9.29
CA VAL A 107 -29.03 -14.86 -9.26
C VAL A 107 -27.82 -15.63 -9.76
N LEU A 108 -27.32 -15.28 -10.95
CA LEU A 108 -26.01 -15.71 -11.41
C LEU A 108 -24.97 -15.02 -10.53
N ALA A 109 -24.71 -15.58 -9.35
CA ALA A 109 -23.49 -15.30 -8.61
C ALA A 109 -22.35 -15.89 -9.46
N TYR A 110 -21.56 -15.01 -10.04
CA TYR A 110 -20.34 -15.43 -10.74
C TYR A 110 -19.34 -15.83 -9.65
N GLU A 111 -19.20 -17.14 -9.41
CA GLU A 111 -18.00 -17.66 -8.76
C GLU A 111 -16.84 -17.39 -9.73
N ASP A 112 -15.91 -16.52 -9.34
CA ASP A 112 -14.64 -16.39 -10.04
C ASP A 112 -13.97 -17.77 -10.04
N LYS A 113 -13.97 -18.42 -11.22
CA LYS A 113 -13.44 -19.77 -11.45
C LYS A 113 -11.92 -19.78 -11.61
N ASP A 114 -11.21 -18.97 -10.84
CA ASP A 114 -9.77 -19.10 -10.69
C ASP A 114 -9.48 -19.60 -9.27
N GLU A 115 -9.18 -20.89 -9.20
CA GLU A 115 -9.01 -21.70 -7.99
C GLU A 115 -8.08 -21.07 -6.93
N ASN A 116 -8.63 -20.79 -5.75
CA ASN A 116 -7.90 -20.96 -4.50
C ASN A 116 -8.85 -21.53 -3.41
N PRO A 117 -8.77 -22.84 -3.10
CA PRO A 117 -9.68 -23.51 -2.17
C PRO A 117 -9.33 -23.30 -0.68
N TYR A 118 -8.58 -22.26 -0.31
CA TYR A 118 -8.34 -21.88 1.07
C TYR A 118 -9.04 -20.56 1.37
N PHE A 119 -10.21 -20.66 2.01
CA PHE A 119 -10.81 -19.56 2.75
C PHE A 119 -9.88 -19.21 3.92
N SER A 120 -8.95 -18.27 3.73
CA SER A 120 -8.24 -17.62 4.83
C SER A 120 -9.10 -16.47 5.36
N GLU A 121 -9.32 -16.46 6.67
CA GLU A 121 -9.99 -15.39 7.39
C GLU A 121 -9.12 -14.12 7.34
N TYR A 122 -9.43 -13.18 6.46
CA TYR A 122 -8.63 -11.95 6.30
C TYR A 122 -8.88 -11.00 7.49
N GLN A 123 -7.96 -10.97 8.45
CA GLN A 123 -7.96 -10.01 9.55
C GLN A 123 -6.98 -8.84 9.28
N GLY A 124 -7.41 -7.79 8.57
CA GLY A 124 -6.73 -6.48 8.59
C GLY A 124 -6.08 -6.01 7.28
N GLY A 125 -5.92 -4.69 7.10
CA GLY A 125 -4.98 -4.12 6.13
C GLY A 125 -3.62 -3.87 6.80
N ALA A 126 -2.68 -3.22 6.11
CA ALA A 126 -1.45 -2.73 6.76
C ALA A 126 -1.79 -1.74 7.88
N LYS A 127 -0.87 -1.53 8.84
CA LYS A 127 -1.10 -0.55 9.93
C LYS A 127 -0.71 0.86 9.53
N ASN A 128 0.36 1.00 8.75
CA ASN A 128 0.94 2.27 8.38
C ASN A 128 1.32 2.31 6.89
N VAL A 129 1.17 3.47 6.26
CA VAL A 129 1.57 3.71 4.87
C VAL A 129 2.53 4.89 4.79
N ILE A 130 3.64 4.68 4.06
CA ILE A 130 4.64 5.70 3.74
C ILE A 130 4.60 5.95 2.24
N ILE A 131 4.15 7.12 1.82
CA ILE A 131 4.12 7.53 0.42
C ILE A 131 5.51 8.02 0.02
N SER A 132 6.11 7.44 -1.02
CA SER A 132 7.48 7.77 -1.46
C SER A 132 7.55 8.99 -2.39
N ALA A 133 6.57 9.89 -2.31
CA ALA A 133 6.37 11.05 -3.15
C ALA A 133 5.64 12.15 -2.37
N PRO A 134 5.66 13.42 -2.82
CA PRO A 134 4.83 14.48 -2.25
C PRO A 134 3.37 14.06 -2.21
N SER A 135 2.73 14.30 -1.07
CA SER A 135 1.29 14.13 -0.92
C SER A 135 0.61 15.49 -0.85
N LYS A 136 -0.64 15.54 -1.32
CA LYS A 136 -1.45 16.75 -1.26
C LYS A 136 -1.94 17.04 0.16
N ASP A 137 -2.16 15.99 0.94
CA ASP A 137 -2.94 16.02 2.18
C ASP A 137 -2.36 15.14 3.30
N ALA A 138 -1.47 14.18 3.01
CA ALA A 138 -0.76 13.45 4.05
C ALA A 138 0.36 14.32 4.66
N PRO A 139 0.56 14.30 5.99
CA PRO A 139 1.69 14.96 6.63
C PRO A 139 3.04 14.52 6.02
N MET A 140 3.88 15.50 5.71
CA MET A 140 5.19 15.27 5.08
C MET A 140 6.32 15.40 6.08
N PHE A 141 7.19 14.40 6.10
CA PHE A 141 8.37 14.36 6.97
C PHE A 141 9.64 14.23 6.15
N VAL A 142 10.65 15.00 6.55
CA VAL A 142 12.03 14.91 6.08
C VAL A 142 12.89 14.58 7.29
N VAL A 143 13.57 13.45 7.22
CA VAL A 143 14.46 12.96 8.29
C VAL A 143 15.63 13.93 8.47
N GLY A 144 15.94 14.27 9.73
CA GLY A 144 16.92 15.29 10.13
C GLY A 144 16.38 16.72 10.13
N VAL A 145 15.10 16.93 9.84
CA VAL A 145 14.49 18.28 9.72
C VAL A 145 13.27 18.40 10.63
N ASN A 146 12.23 17.59 10.41
CA ASN A 146 10.94 17.70 11.10
C ASN A 146 10.34 16.36 11.56
N GLU A 147 11.10 15.26 11.50
CA GLU A 147 10.68 13.92 11.91
C GLU A 147 10.25 13.83 13.38
N HIS A 148 10.74 14.73 14.23
CA HIS A 148 10.37 14.80 15.64
C HIS A 148 8.91 15.22 15.86
N ALA A 149 8.25 15.78 14.86
CA ALA A 149 6.82 16.09 14.90
C ALA A 149 5.94 14.88 14.55
N TYR A 150 6.53 13.75 14.14
CA TYR A 150 5.79 12.52 13.91
C TYR A 150 5.28 11.94 15.23
N THR A 151 4.02 11.53 15.24
CA THR A 151 3.37 10.85 16.35
C THR A 151 2.76 9.54 15.87
N SER A 152 2.69 8.54 16.76
CA SER A 152 2.30 7.17 16.40
C SER A 152 0.82 7.00 16.03
N ASP A 153 0.00 8.04 16.20
CA ASP A 153 -1.40 8.10 15.71
C ASP A 153 -1.49 8.45 14.22
N ILE A 154 -0.39 8.86 13.59
CA ILE A 154 -0.34 9.18 12.16
C ILE A 154 -0.02 7.91 11.36
N ASN A 155 -1.05 7.31 10.78
CA ASN A 155 -0.94 6.03 10.06
C ASN A 155 -0.64 6.19 8.56
N ILE A 156 -0.70 7.39 8.01
CA ILE A 156 -0.34 7.67 6.61
C ILE A 156 0.54 8.92 6.57
N VAL A 157 1.75 8.78 6.06
CA VAL A 157 2.73 9.85 5.94
C VAL A 157 3.33 9.90 4.55
N SER A 158 3.86 11.05 4.17
CA SER A 158 4.67 11.20 2.96
C SER A 158 6.13 11.46 3.32
N ASN A 159 7.03 10.76 2.63
CA ASN A 159 8.48 10.98 2.71
C ASN A 159 8.96 12.14 1.79
N ALA A 160 8.02 12.99 1.36
CA ALA A 160 8.25 14.10 0.43
C ALA A 160 8.89 13.66 -0.91
N SER A 161 9.54 14.60 -1.62
CA SER A 161 10.31 14.31 -2.84
C SER A 161 11.80 14.20 -2.57
N CYS A 162 12.57 13.62 -3.50
CA CYS A 162 14.03 13.64 -3.46
C CYS A 162 14.61 15.07 -3.44
N THR A 163 14.02 16.01 -4.20
CA THR A 163 14.42 17.41 -4.18
C THR A 163 14.17 18.06 -2.83
N THR A 164 13.02 17.76 -2.20
CA THR A 164 12.71 18.25 -0.84
C THR A 164 13.69 17.70 0.18
N ASN A 165 14.01 16.41 0.13
CA ASN A 165 14.99 15.78 1.03
C ASN A 165 16.40 16.36 0.85
N CYS A 166 16.77 16.78 -0.36
CA CYS A 166 18.03 17.46 -0.62
C CYS A 166 18.05 18.90 -0.07
N LEU A 167 16.98 19.66 -0.33
CA LEU A 167 16.95 21.10 -0.04
C LEU A 167 16.65 21.42 1.43
N ALA A 168 15.76 20.67 2.08
CA ALA A 168 15.25 21.01 3.40
C ALA A 168 16.33 21.06 4.50
N PRO A 169 17.31 20.12 4.59
CA PRO A 169 18.38 20.22 5.56
C PRO A 169 19.26 21.47 5.35
N LEU A 170 19.56 21.82 4.10
CA LEU A 170 20.33 23.02 3.76
C LEU A 170 19.58 24.28 4.17
N ALA A 171 18.30 24.39 3.79
CA ALA A 171 17.45 25.52 4.14
C ALA A 171 17.32 25.69 5.66
N LYS A 172 17.18 24.57 6.41
CA LYS A 172 17.12 24.57 7.87
C LYS A 172 18.37 25.19 8.49
N VAL A 173 19.56 24.73 8.11
CA VAL A 173 20.82 25.25 8.69
C VAL A 173 20.98 26.74 8.43
N ILE A 174 20.70 27.19 7.21
CA ILE A 174 20.79 28.61 6.84
C ILE A 174 19.78 29.45 7.62
N HIS A 175 18.52 29.00 7.68
CA HIS A 175 17.46 29.70 8.39
C HIS A 175 17.76 29.80 9.89
N ASP A 176 18.15 28.70 10.53
CA ASP A 176 18.44 28.65 11.96
C ASP A 176 19.65 29.54 12.37
N ARG A 177 20.58 29.82 11.45
CA ARG A 177 21.79 30.60 11.72
C ARG A 177 21.69 32.07 11.30
N PHE A 178 21.04 32.34 10.18
CA PHE A 178 21.09 33.64 9.53
C PHE A 178 19.70 34.25 9.28
N GLY A 179 18.63 33.44 9.32
CA GLY A 179 17.30 33.83 8.87
C GLY A 179 17.23 33.93 7.35
N ILE A 180 16.24 33.27 6.74
CA ILE A 180 15.97 33.38 5.29
C ILE A 180 14.83 34.38 5.10
N ALA A 181 15.09 35.48 4.38
CA ALA A 181 14.06 36.46 4.03
C ALA A 181 13.26 36.03 2.78
N GLU A 182 13.94 35.56 1.74
CA GLU A 182 13.37 35.00 0.52
C GLU A 182 14.32 33.97 -0.09
N GLY A 183 13.80 33.08 -0.93
CA GLY A 183 14.60 32.05 -1.59
C GLY A 183 13.91 31.53 -2.84
N ARG A 184 14.70 31.28 -3.90
CA ARG A 184 14.23 30.70 -5.16
C ARG A 184 15.01 29.43 -5.44
N ALA A 185 14.31 28.31 -5.54
CA ALA A 185 14.87 27.06 -6.04
C ALA A 185 14.53 26.91 -7.52
N ILE A 186 15.50 26.48 -8.32
CA ILE A 186 15.32 26.23 -9.75
C ILE A 186 15.63 24.75 -9.99
N ARG A 187 14.78 24.09 -10.76
CA ARG A 187 15.08 22.77 -11.31
C ARG A 187 15.76 23.00 -12.65
N GLU A 188 17.04 22.65 -12.75
CA GLU A 188 17.69 22.57 -14.06
C GLU A 188 17.00 21.46 -14.84
N THR A 189 16.39 21.83 -15.97
CA THR A 189 15.71 20.94 -16.91
C THR A 189 16.65 20.51 -18.01
#